data_AF-F0GCB5-F1
#
_entry.id   AF-F0GCB5-F1
#
_cell.length_a   1.000
_cell.length_b   1.000
_cell.length_c   1.000
_cell.angle_alpha   90.00
_cell.angle_beta   90.00
_cell.angle_gamma   90.00
#
_symmetry.space_group_name_H-M   'P 1'
#
loop_
_entity.id
_entity.type
_entity.pdbx_description
1 polymer ?
#
loop_
_entity_poly.entity_id
_entity_poly.type
_entity_poly.pdbx_seq_one_letter_code
_entity_poly.pdbx_strand_id
1 'polypeptide(L)'
;STAARINFRWLSAYCAAKAALEALVRGAAEELAGARIRVNTVRPGLTRSEATAPMFDNRALVDAFLEQIPLGTLGEPEAIAHAVRYLAGPESGWVTGQSFAVDGGHELRTNPRVDDTIAQLYGTAALDAVKAGRAPDAA
;
A
#
# COMPACT_ATOMS: atom_id res chain seq x y z
N SER A 1 -3.88 -1.04 0.54
CA SER A 1 -2.59 -0.35 0.31
C SER A 1 -2.24 -0.50 -1.15
N THR A 2 -1.54 0.46 -1.74
CA THR A 2 -1.00 0.40 -3.12
C THR A 2 -0.15 -0.85 -3.38
N ALA A 3 0.40 -1.47 -2.32
CA ALA A 3 1.13 -2.74 -2.38
C ALA A 3 0.33 -3.93 -2.96
N ALA A 4 -1.00 -3.84 -3.06
CA ALA A 4 -1.80 -4.84 -3.77
C ALA A 4 -1.61 -4.78 -5.30
N ARG A 5 -1.19 -3.62 -5.84
CA ARG A 5 -1.14 -3.36 -7.29
C ARG A 5 0.26 -3.09 -7.81
N ILE A 6 1.07 -2.33 -7.07
CA ILE A 6 2.47 -2.04 -7.39
C ILE A 6 3.40 -2.70 -6.37
N ASN A 7 4.47 -3.33 -6.86
CA ASN A 7 5.37 -4.11 -5.99
C ASN A 7 6.29 -3.22 -5.16
N PHE A 8 6.36 -3.49 -3.86
CA PHE A 8 7.39 -2.96 -2.97
C PHE A 8 8.50 -3.98 -2.84
N ARG A 9 9.68 -3.64 -3.37
CA ARG A 9 10.87 -4.47 -3.18
C ARG A 9 11.11 -4.66 -1.69
N TRP A 10 11.50 -5.87 -1.29
CA TRP A 10 11.72 -6.29 0.10
C TRP A 10 10.45 -6.50 0.95
N LEU A 11 9.25 -6.30 0.40
CA LEU A 11 7.97 -6.49 1.08
C LEU A 11 7.08 -7.54 0.38
N SER A 12 7.68 -8.63 -0.14
CA SER A 12 6.97 -9.63 -0.98
C SER A 12 5.76 -10.25 -0.28
N ALA A 13 5.91 -10.68 0.98
CA ALA A 13 4.82 -11.25 1.76
C ALA A 13 3.68 -10.25 2.00
N TYR A 14 4.01 -8.98 2.25
CA TYR A 14 3.01 -7.92 2.42
C TYR A 14 2.26 -7.64 1.11
N CYS A 15 2.97 -7.52 -0.02
CA CYS A 15 2.36 -7.32 -1.34
C CYS A 15 1.44 -8.49 -1.71
N ALA A 16 1.91 -9.73 -1.50
CA ALA A 16 1.12 -10.95 -1.72
C ALA A 16 -0.15 -10.95 -0.87
N ALA A 17 -0.05 -10.66 0.43
CA ALA A 17 -1.21 -10.61 1.33
C ALA A 17 -2.21 -9.52 0.92
N LYS A 18 -1.74 -8.34 0.50
CA LYS A 18 -2.62 -7.24 0.06
C LYS A 18 -3.27 -7.53 -1.29
N ALA A 19 -2.59 -8.22 -2.21
CA ALA A 19 -3.20 -8.67 -3.46
C ALA A 19 -4.26 -9.78 -3.22
N ALA A 20 -3.98 -10.72 -2.31
CA ALA A 20 -4.92 -11.77 -1.93
C ALA A 20 -6.20 -11.19 -1.28
N LEU A 21 -6.07 -10.13 -0.49
CA LEU A 21 -7.22 -9.41 0.09
C LEU A 21 -8.17 -8.85 -0.98
N GLU A 22 -7.67 -8.38 -2.12
CA GLU A 22 -8.54 -7.93 -3.21
C GLU A 22 -9.30 -9.08 -3.88
N ALA A 23 -8.67 -10.26 -3.99
CA ALA A 23 -9.36 -11.44 -4.47
C ALA A 23 -10.46 -11.87 -3.50
N LEU A 24 -10.18 -11.84 -2.19
CA LEU A 24 -11.17 -12.10 -1.14
C LEU A 24 -12.37 -11.15 -1.26
N VAL A 25 -12.12 -9.85 -1.44
CA VAL A 25 -13.20 -8.86 -1.57
C VAL A 25 -14.06 -9.09 -2.80
N ARG A 26 -13.48 -9.49 -3.94
CA ARG A 26 -14.26 -9.84 -5.13
C ARG A 26 -15.17 -11.05 -4.88
N GLY A 27 -14.65 -12.10 -4.24
CA GLY A 27 -15.45 -13.28 -3.86
C GLY A 27 -16.57 -12.93 -2.90
N ALA A 28 -16.25 -12.22 -1.82
CA ALA A 28 -17.24 -11.81 -0.82
C ALA A 28 -18.31 -10.87 -1.39
N ALA A 29 -17.94 -9.98 -2.33
CA ALA A 29 -18.89 -9.10 -3.00
C ALA A 29 -19.93 -9.88 -3.81
N GLU A 30 -19.52 -10.95 -4.51
CA GLU A 30 -20.42 -11.83 -5.26
C GLU A 30 -21.31 -12.64 -4.32
N GLU A 31 -20.71 -13.31 -3.34
CA GLU A 31 -21.41 -14.19 -2.39
C GLU A 31 -22.48 -13.44 -1.57
N LEU A 32 -22.22 -12.18 -1.24
CA LEU A 32 -23.11 -11.37 -0.40
C LEU A 32 -24.05 -10.46 -1.19
N ALA A 33 -23.97 -10.43 -2.53
CA ALA A 33 -24.80 -9.58 -3.38
C ALA A 33 -26.31 -9.85 -3.20
N GLY A 34 -26.70 -11.12 -3.03
CA GLY A 34 -28.10 -11.50 -2.79
C GLY A 34 -28.69 -10.92 -1.50
N ALA A 35 -27.85 -10.65 -0.50
CA ALA A 35 -28.21 -9.98 0.75
C ALA A 35 -28.15 -8.45 0.67
N ARG A 36 -27.86 -7.88 -0.52
CA ARG A 36 -27.64 -6.45 -0.74
C ARG A 36 -26.51 -5.86 0.11
N ILE A 37 -25.50 -6.67 0.45
CA ILE A 37 -24.30 -6.22 1.14
C ILE A 37 -23.22 -5.91 0.10
N ARG A 38 -22.63 -4.72 0.17
CA ARG A 38 -21.54 -4.29 -0.72
C ARG A 38 -20.20 -4.52 -0.03
N VAL A 39 -19.23 -5.02 -0.77
CA VAL A 39 -17.86 -5.23 -0.27
C VAL A 39 -16.89 -4.56 -1.23
N ASN A 40 -16.06 -3.65 -0.72
CA ASN A 40 -15.08 -2.91 -1.52
C ASN A 40 -13.78 -2.77 -0.73
N THR A 41 -12.69 -2.43 -1.41
CA THR A 41 -11.41 -2.11 -0.78
C THR A 41 -10.98 -0.68 -1.09
N VAL A 42 -10.21 -0.11 -0.18
CA VAL A 42 -9.45 1.12 -0.38
C VAL A 42 -7.97 0.77 -0.38
N ARG A 43 -7.22 1.33 -1.34
CA ARG A 43 -5.77 1.26 -1.42
C ARG A 43 -5.15 2.63 -1.09
N PRO A 44 -4.80 2.85 0.18
CA PRO A 44 -4.01 4.01 0.56
C PRO A 44 -2.61 3.97 -0.06
N GLY A 45 -2.12 5.12 -0.52
CA GLY A 45 -0.70 5.41 -0.69
C GLY A 45 0.01 5.61 0.65
N LEU A 46 1.24 6.13 0.65
CA LEU A 46 1.92 6.50 1.90
C LEU A 46 1.08 7.56 2.63
N THR A 47 0.51 7.16 3.76
CA THR A 47 -0.46 7.95 4.54
C THR A 47 0.02 8.06 5.98
N ARG A 48 -0.13 9.23 6.59
CA ARG A 48 0.29 9.46 7.98
C ARG A 48 -0.56 8.64 8.95
N SER A 49 0.11 7.97 9.88
CA SER A 49 -0.48 7.17 10.96
C SER A 49 0.61 6.83 11.98
N GLU A 50 0.24 6.31 13.14
CA GLU A 50 1.21 5.79 14.12
C GLU A 50 2.16 4.75 13.50
N ALA A 51 1.63 3.81 12.70
CA ALA A 51 2.42 2.76 12.07
C ALA A 51 3.40 3.26 10.99
N THR A 52 3.12 4.41 10.38
CA THR A 52 3.96 5.00 9.33
C THR A 52 4.81 6.17 9.84
N ALA A 53 4.63 6.62 11.08
CA ALA A 53 5.34 7.77 11.64
C ALA A 53 6.86 7.74 11.42
N PRO A 54 7.57 6.61 11.63
CA PRO A 54 9.02 6.54 11.38
C PRO A 54 9.42 6.81 9.92
N MET A 55 8.51 6.52 8.96
CA MET A 55 8.77 6.81 7.54
C MET A 55 8.67 8.30 7.24
N PHE A 56 7.78 9.02 7.94
CA PHE A 56 7.60 10.47 7.78
C PHE A 56 8.75 11.27 8.41
N ASP A 57 9.43 10.71 9.41
CA ASP A 57 10.62 11.31 10.02
C ASP A 57 11.87 11.14 9.13
N ASN A 58 11.83 10.22 8.15
CA ASN A 58 12.90 10.03 7.17
C ASN A 58 12.69 10.92 5.94
N ARG A 59 13.35 12.08 5.93
CA ARG A 59 13.20 13.06 4.85
C ARG A 59 13.54 12.51 3.46
N ALA A 60 14.61 11.72 3.33
CA ALA A 60 15.01 11.15 2.06
C ALA A 60 13.96 10.16 1.51
N LEU A 61 13.35 9.37 2.41
CA LEU A 61 12.26 8.47 2.04
C LEU A 61 11.01 9.25 1.61
N VAL A 62 10.64 10.29 2.37
CA VAL A 62 9.52 11.18 2.04
C VAL A 62 9.69 11.82 0.66
N ASP A 63 10.85 12.41 0.39
CA ASP A 63 11.14 13.06 -0.89
C ASP A 63 11.06 12.03 -2.04
N ALA A 64 11.59 10.82 -1.84
CA ALA A 64 11.51 9.73 -2.82
C ALA A 64 10.07 9.27 -3.10
N PHE A 65 9.18 9.27 -2.10
CA PHE A 65 7.75 9.01 -2.32
C PHE A 65 7.07 10.15 -3.07
N LEU A 66 7.36 11.42 -2.71
CA LEU A 66 6.77 12.60 -3.36
C LEU A 66 7.11 12.64 -4.86
N GLU A 67 8.32 12.25 -5.26
CA GLU A 67 8.70 12.10 -6.66
C GLU A 67 7.82 11.09 -7.43
N GLN A 68 7.24 10.12 -6.72
CA GLN A 68 6.39 9.08 -7.31
C GLN A 68 4.89 9.38 -7.20
N ILE A 69 4.49 10.49 -6.57
CA ILE A 69 3.09 10.87 -6.37
C ILE A 69 2.76 12.07 -7.28
N PRO A 70 1.97 11.90 -8.35
CA PRO A 70 1.58 12.97 -9.26
C PRO A 70 0.95 14.19 -8.60
N LEU A 71 0.14 14.02 -7.56
CA LEU A 71 -0.44 15.15 -6.82
C LEU A 71 0.56 15.89 -5.92
N GLY A 72 1.78 15.37 -5.76
CA GLY A 72 2.86 16.05 -5.02
C GLY A 72 2.62 16.17 -3.51
N THR A 73 1.68 15.40 -2.95
CA THR A 73 1.34 15.44 -1.53
C THR A 73 1.22 14.03 -0.96
N LEU A 74 1.75 13.81 0.25
CA LEU A 74 1.52 12.57 1.00
C LEU A 74 0.07 12.50 1.51
N GLY A 75 -0.40 11.28 1.79
CA GLY A 75 -1.73 11.06 2.33
C GLY A 75 -1.84 11.46 3.79
N GLU A 76 -2.99 12.03 4.15
CA GLU A 76 -3.42 12.21 5.54
C GLU A 76 -4.63 11.29 5.83
N PRO A 77 -4.88 10.88 7.09
CA PRO A 77 -5.97 9.98 7.46
C PRO A 77 -7.34 10.40 6.90
N GLU A 78 -7.59 11.70 6.83
CA GLU A 78 -8.82 12.29 6.33
C GLU A 78 -9.07 11.89 4.87
N ALA A 79 -8.05 11.88 4.02
CA ALA A 79 -8.21 11.46 2.62
C ALA A 79 -8.76 10.03 2.51
N ILE A 80 -8.28 9.13 3.37
CA ILE A 80 -8.74 7.73 3.43
C ILE A 80 -10.15 7.66 4.03
N ALA A 81 -10.41 8.42 5.10
CA ALA A 81 -11.71 8.47 5.75
C ALA A 81 -12.81 8.96 4.80
N HIS A 82 -12.52 9.94 3.94
CA HIS A 82 -13.47 10.46 2.95
C HIS A 82 -13.83 9.39 1.91
N ALA A 83 -12.86 8.61 1.43
CA ALA A 83 -13.12 7.50 0.50
C ALA A 83 -13.94 6.38 1.16
N VAL A 84 -13.61 6.02 2.41
CA VAL A 84 -14.40 5.06 3.19
C VAL A 84 -15.82 5.57 3.40
N ARG A 85 -15.99 6.86 3.71
CA ARG A 85 -17.31 7.49 3.86
C ARG A 85 -18.13 7.40 2.58
N TYR A 86 -17.53 7.68 1.41
CA TYR A 86 -18.21 7.47 0.12
C TYR A 86 -18.66 6.01 -0.06
N LEU A 87 -17.75 5.06 0.18
CA LEU A 87 -18.05 3.62 0.04
C LEU A 87 -19.07 3.11 1.05
N ALA A 88 -19.19 3.74 2.22
CA ALA A 88 -20.23 3.43 3.20
C ALA A 88 -21.56 4.16 2.92
N GLY A 89 -21.52 5.29 2.20
CA GLY A 89 -22.67 6.14 1.91
C GLY A 89 -23.56 5.64 0.76
N PRO A 90 -24.77 6.23 0.60
CA PRO A 90 -25.72 5.85 -0.44
C PRO A 90 -25.21 6.14 -1.86
N GLU A 91 -24.28 7.07 -2.01
CA GLU A 91 -23.69 7.52 -3.28
C GLU A 91 -22.88 6.42 -3.98
N SER A 92 -22.48 5.38 -3.25
CA SER A 92 -21.83 4.17 -3.77
C SER A 92 -22.78 2.98 -3.84
N GLY A 93 -24.10 3.20 -3.84
CA GLY A 93 -25.13 2.16 -3.80
C GLY A 93 -25.07 1.16 -4.96
N TRP A 94 -24.40 1.50 -6.06
CA TRP A 94 -24.16 0.63 -7.22
C TRP A 94 -22.70 0.16 -7.36
N VAL A 95 -21.91 0.27 -6.28
CA VAL A 95 -20.48 -0.05 -6.28
C VAL A 95 -20.20 -1.20 -5.31
N THR A 96 -19.79 -2.35 -5.85
CA THR A 96 -19.33 -3.53 -5.09
C THR A 96 -18.21 -4.25 -5.83
N GLY A 97 -17.37 -5.00 -5.11
CA GLY A 97 -16.22 -5.76 -5.63
C GLY A 97 -15.07 -4.90 -6.13
N GLN A 98 -15.10 -3.59 -5.89
CA GLN A 98 -14.11 -2.65 -6.43
C GLN A 98 -12.95 -2.39 -5.46
N SER A 99 -11.83 -1.94 -6.03
CA SER A 99 -10.65 -1.49 -5.30
C SER A 99 -10.31 -0.05 -5.69
N PHE A 100 -10.45 0.86 -4.74
CA PHE A 100 -10.28 2.30 -4.94
C PHE A 100 -8.88 2.72 -4.51
N ALA A 101 -8.06 3.19 -5.44
CA ALA A 101 -6.81 3.86 -5.11
C ALA A 101 -7.08 5.24 -4.50
N VAL A 102 -6.49 5.50 -3.34
CA VAL A 102 -6.51 6.79 -2.64
C VAL A 102 -5.07 7.11 -2.24
N ASP A 103 -4.30 7.48 -3.26
CA ASP A 103 -2.84 7.43 -3.21
C ASP A 103 -2.17 8.62 -3.92
N GLY A 104 -2.94 9.65 -4.27
CA GLY A 104 -2.45 10.80 -5.03
C GLY A 104 -1.92 10.46 -6.42
N GLY A 105 -2.30 9.30 -6.97
CA GLY A 105 -1.83 8.80 -8.27
C GLY A 105 -0.54 7.99 -8.19
N HIS A 106 -0.10 7.56 -6.99
CA HIS A 106 1.14 6.80 -6.81
C HIS A 106 1.19 5.53 -7.69
N GLU A 107 0.08 4.80 -7.80
CA GLU A 107 -0.04 3.60 -8.65
C GLU A 107 0.18 3.86 -10.15
N LEU A 108 0.20 5.12 -10.60
CA LEU A 108 0.56 5.47 -11.99
C LEU A 108 2.07 5.45 -12.24
N ARG A 109 2.88 5.41 -11.18
CA ARG A 109 4.35 5.41 -11.23
C ARG A 109 4.88 4.13 -10.58
N THR A 110 6.02 4.23 -9.87
CA THR A 110 6.65 3.10 -9.21
C THR A 110 6.91 3.39 -7.74
N ASN A 111 7.24 2.36 -6.98
CA ASN A 111 7.66 2.56 -5.60
C ASN A 111 9.10 3.06 -5.53
N PRO A 112 9.43 3.94 -4.56
CA PRO A 112 10.80 4.33 -4.35
C PRO A 112 11.67 3.11 -4.02
N ARG A 113 12.94 3.17 -4.42
CA ARG A 113 13.92 2.17 -4.02
C ARG A 113 14.28 2.43 -2.56
N VAL A 114 14.09 1.42 -1.72
CA VAL A 114 14.32 1.52 -0.26
C VAL A 114 15.51 0.68 0.19
N ASP A 115 16.42 0.33 -0.72
CA ASP A 115 17.62 -0.46 -0.45
C ASP A 115 18.44 0.14 0.71
N ASP A 116 18.58 1.46 0.77
CA ASP A 116 19.31 2.14 1.85
C ASP A 116 18.61 1.98 3.21
N THR A 117 17.27 2.09 3.23
CA THR A 117 16.48 1.85 4.45
C THR A 117 16.60 0.39 4.91
N ILE A 118 16.61 -0.56 3.98
CA ILE A 118 16.80 -1.97 4.29
C ILE A 118 18.21 -2.24 4.82
N ALA A 119 19.24 -1.62 4.23
CA ALA A 119 20.61 -1.71 4.72
C ALA A 119 20.76 -1.09 6.12
N GLN A 120 20.05 -0.01 6.42
CA GLN A 120 20.01 0.59 7.77
C GLN A 120 19.36 -0.32 8.81
N LEU A 121 18.31 -1.05 8.44
CA LEU A 121 17.58 -1.94 9.36
C LEU A 121 18.29 -3.29 9.59
N TYR A 122 18.87 -3.88 8.54
CA TYR A 122 19.36 -5.26 8.55
C TYR A 122 20.87 -5.39 8.29
N GLY A 123 21.56 -4.28 8.00
CA GLY A 123 22.97 -4.25 7.66
C GLY A 123 23.25 -4.48 6.17
N THR A 124 24.26 -3.77 5.65
CA THR A 124 24.67 -3.86 4.24
C THR A 124 25.11 -5.27 3.85
N ALA A 125 25.84 -5.97 4.73
CA ALA A 125 26.31 -7.33 4.45
C ALA A 125 25.15 -8.32 4.24
N ALA A 126 24.09 -8.22 5.04
CA ALA A 126 22.90 -9.05 4.89
C ALA A 126 22.17 -8.76 3.57
N LEU A 127 22.03 -7.47 3.22
CA LEU A 127 21.42 -7.07 1.95
C LEU A 127 22.23 -7.57 0.75
N ASP A 128 23.55 -7.47 0.79
CA ASP A 128 24.44 -7.93 -0.27
C ASP A 128 24.42 -9.45 -0.42
N ALA A 129 24.34 -10.19 0.69
CA ALA A 129 24.16 -11.65 0.67
C ALA A 129 22.85 -12.03 -0.05
N VAL A 130 21.73 -11.42 0.32
CA VAL A 130 20.42 -11.67 -0.30
C VAL A 130 20.44 -11.31 -1.80
N LYS A 131 21.02 -10.16 -2.17
CA LYS A 131 21.18 -9.75 -3.58
C LYS A 131 22.01 -10.74 -4.39
N ALA A 132 22.95 -11.42 -3.76
CA ALA A 132 23.76 -12.46 -4.38
C ALA A 132 23.14 -13.87 -4.30
N GLY A 133 21.87 -13.99 -3.87
CA GLY A 133 21.15 -15.27 -3.78
C GLY A 133 21.57 -16.13 -2.59
N ARG A 134 22.22 -15.55 -1.57
CA ARG A 134 22.61 -16.24 -0.34
C ARG A 134 21.68 -15.85 0.80
N ALA A 135 21.47 -16.77 1.73
CA ALA A 135 20.82 -16.42 3.00
C ALA A 135 21.71 -15.42 3.75
N PRO A 136 21.13 -14.39 4.39
CA PRO A 136 21.88 -13.54 5.29
C PRO A 136 22.33 -14.38 6.50
N ASP A 137 23.57 -14.20 6.95
CA ASP A 137 24.07 -14.90 8.12
C ASP A 137 23.17 -14.58 9.33
N ALA A 138 22.85 -15.60 10.14
CA ALA A 138 22.12 -15.38 11.38
C ALA A 138 23.01 -14.57 12.33
N ALA A 139 22.60 -13.33 12.60
CA ALA A 139 23.20 -12.48 13.62
C ALA A 139 22.95 -13.04 15.03
#